data_AF-A0A536ZEN7-F1
#
_entry.id   AF-A0A536ZEN7-F1
#
_cell.length_a   1.000
_cell.length_b   1.000
_cell.length_c   1.000
_cell.angle_alpha   90.00
_cell.angle_beta   90.00
_cell.angle_gamma   90.00
#
_symmetry.space_group_name_H-M   'P 1'
#
loop_
_entity.id
_entity.type
_entity.pdbx_description
1 polymer ?
#
loop_
_entity_poly.entity_id
_entity_poly.type
_entity_poly.pdbx_seq_one_letter_code
_entity_poly.pdbx_strand_id
1 'polypeptide(L)'
;MWRDGDSRGLSMTPGVVGQPDNTSGRASRGADSPVAAWPWFSRMTEIWWTRNAGRSAIDPARASRASSLIAFAREHSPWYRRAWDGLPQRALTLAELPVATKRELMAHFDEWVTDRRVDRAGIEAFLADRTHIGERYLDEYVVWKSSGSTGEPGIFVQDESALATYDALIAVQLSGTRLAAPYAWGLVARGGRAALIAATGDHFASIASWQRMCRGRPWPNACAFSVMDPLPRLVAELNAYQPAFLASYPTVLAQLADEQAGGRLHIAPTCLWSGGEYLAPATGTAIERAFGCALINEYGASECMSIAYGCREGWLHVNDDWVVLEPVDRDYRPVPPGEASHTVLLTNLANRIQPVIRYDLGDSVLAKPERCACGSPLPAIRAEGRHDDVLAFTAADGRTVSVLPLALTTVVEDAADVHRFQLVQQAPDRLALRLDPRDADRRRIAWHAAAKALHRYLAAQSLANVEIVLDRHPPVADPRSGKLREVIVEHRERAD
;
A
#
# COMPACT_ATOMS: atom_id res chain seq x y z
N MET A 1 69.25 19.64 -37.00
CA MET A 1 68.54 20.93 -36.98
C MET A 1 67.43 20.81 -35.94
N TRP A 2 67.67 21.33 -34.73
CA TRP A 2 66.75 21.81 -33.66
C TRP A 2 65.44 21.02 -33.36
N ARG A 3 65.28 20.36 -32.19
CA ARG A 3 64.78 20.84 -30.86
C ARG A 3 63.30 21.29 -30.89
N ASP A 4 62.39 21.13 -29.92
CA ASP A 4 62.31 20.60 -28.54
C ASP A 4 60.79 20.65 -28.15
N GLY A 5 60.35 19.85 -27.16
CA GLY A 5 59.20 20.09 -26.24
C GLY A 5 57.76 20.03 -26.79
N ASP A 6 56.71 19.71 -26.03
CA ASP A 6 56.54 19.60 -24.58
C ASP A 6 55.27 18.76 -24.24
N SER A 7 55.25 18.30 -23.00
CA SER A 7 54.33 17.45 -22.26
C SER A 7 52.91 18.00 -22.00
N ARG A 8 51.91 17.10 -21.87
CA ARG A 8 51.06 16.85 -20.67
C ARG A 8 49.75 16.12 -21.02
N GLY A 9 49.47 15.07 -20.27
CA GLY A 9 48.29 14.22 -20.41
C GLY A 9 47.01 14.84 -19.84
N LEU A 10 45.88 14.37 -20.36
CA LEU A 10 44.55 14.63 -19.82
C LEU A 10 43.78 13.31 -19.70
N SER A 11 43.48 13.00 -18.44
CA SER A 11 42.56 11.98 -17.95
C SER A 11 41.17 12.17 -18.56
N MET A 12 40.62 11.11 -19.15
CA MET A 12 39.23 11.04 -19.61
C MET A 12 38.34 10.45 -18.51
N THR A 13 37.46 11.28 -17.93
CA THR A 13 36.26 10.86 -17.21
C THR A 13 35.06 10.87 -18.17
N PRO A 14 34.17 9.86 -18.17
CA PRO A 14 32.95 9.90 -18.99
C PRO A 14 31.87 10.79 -18.38
N GLY A 15 31.21 11.54 -19.24
CA GLY A 15 30.31 12.66 -18.91
C GLY A 15 28.97 12.27 -18.30
N VAL A 16 28.52 13.17 -17.43
CA VAL A 16 27.16 13.31 -16.90
C VAL A 16 26.27 13.88 -18.02
N VAL A 17 25.19 13.20 -18.35
CA VAL A 17 24.23 13.62 -19.39
C VAL A 17 23.20 14.60 -18.82
N GLY A 18 23.33 15.85 -19.28
CA GLY A 18 22.33 16.89 -19.59
C GLY A 18 20.98 16.96 -18.86
N GLN A 19 20.78 18.07 -18.13
CA GLN A 19 19.48 18.67 -17.82
C GLN A 19 18.70 19.03 -19.11
N PRO A 20 17.36 18.92 -19.14
CA PRO A 20 16.57 19.55 -20.19
C PRO A 20 16.28 21.03 -19.88
N ASP A 21 16.42 21.84 -20.93
CA ASP A 21 16.20 23.29 -20.99
C ASP A 21 14.78 23.70 -20.55
N ASN A 22 14.73 24.74 -19.73
CA ASN A 22 13.52 25.37 -19.21
C ASN A 22 13.15 26.57 -20.09
N THR A 23 12.29 26.38 -21.09
CA THR A 23 11.60 27.50 -21.77
C THR A 23 10.18 27.12 -22.25
N SER A 24 9.21 27.12 -21.34
CA SER A 24 7.83 27.52 -21.68
C SER A 24 7.08 27.92 -20.41
N GLY A 25 6.78 29.21 -20.29
CA GLY A 25 6.10 29.78 -19.14
C GLY A 25 4.65 29.29 -18.99
N ARG A 26 4.41 28.57 -17.91
CA ARG A 26 3.17 28.65 -17.13
C ARG A 26 3.59 28.67 -15.67
N ALA A 27 3.47 29.85 -15.05
CA ALA A 27 3.78 30.02 -13.64
C ALA A 27 2.82 29.15 -12.82
N SER A 28 3.32 28.05 -12.25
CA SER A 28 2.66 27.27 -11.21
C SER A 28 2.59 28.13 -9.95
N ARG A 29 1.55 28.97 -9.84
CA ARG A 29 1.20 29.63 -8.58
C ARG A 29 0.51 28.57 -7.69
N GLY A 30 1.29 27.88 -6.87
CA GLY A 30 0.71 26.87 -5.99
C GLY A 30 1.70 26.04 -5.18
N ALA A 31 2.81 26.61 -4.73
CA ALA A 31 3.65 25.99 -3.71
C ALA A 31 4.28 27.11 -2.89
N ASP A 32 4.34 26.96 -1.57
CA ASP A 32 4.96 27.91 -0.62
C ASP A 32 4.11 29.10 -0.14
N SER A 33 2.80 28.89 0.07
CA SER A 33 2.01 29.76 0.96
C SER A 33 1.75 29.05 2.30
N PRO A 34 1.88 29.73 3.46
CA PRO A 34 1.42 29.22 4.76
C PRO A 34 -0.05 28.74 4.75
N VAL A 35 -0.85 29.27 3.82
CA VAL A 35 -2.26 28.89 3.61
C VAL A 35 -2.38 27.47 3.05
N ALA A 36 -1.39 26.97 2.31
CA ALA A 36 -1.41 25.62 1.72
C ALA A 36 -1.21 24.51 2.76
N ALA A 37 -0.58 24.80 3.90
CA ALA A 37 -0.39 23.85 5.01
C ALA A 37 -1.52 23.90 6.05
N TRP A 38 -2.42 24.90 5.95
CA TRP A 38 -3.48 25.13 6.92
C TRP A 38 -4.47 23.97 7.07
N PRO A 39 -4.97 23.33 5.98
CA PRO A 39 -5.89 22.20 6.11
C PRO A 39 -5.28 21.05 6.89
N TRP A 40 -4.01 20.73 6.62
CA TRP A 40 -3.28 19.68 7.33
C TRP A 40 -3.07 20.03 8.81
N PHE A 41 -2.62 21.24 9.13
CA PHE A 41 -2.40 21.66 10.52
C PHE A 41 -3.71 21.69 11.33
N SER A 42 -4.78 22.22 10.74
CA SER A 42 -6.11 22.21 11.34
C SER A 42 -6.58 20.78 11.61
N ARG A 43 -6.38 19.86 10.65
CA ARG A 43 -6.77 18.46 10.80
C ARG A 43 -5.95 17.74 11.86
N MET A 44 -4.64 17.99 11.93
CA MET A 44 -3.76 17.43 12.95
C MET A 44 -4.18 17.85 14.36
N THR A 45 -4.45 19.14 14.57
CA THR A 45 -4.90 19.64 15.87
C THR A 45 -6.26 19.08 16.26
N GLU A 46 -7.21 19.01 15.33
CA GLU A 46 -8.52 18.37 15.53
C GLU A 46 -8.37 16.91 16.00
N ILE A 47 -7.56 16.11 15.30
CA ILE A 47 -7.29 14.71 15.64
C ILE A 47 -6.65 14.61 17.03
N TRP A 48 -5.62 15.41 17.30
CA TRP A 48 -4.89 15.39 18.56
C TRP A 48 -5.79 15.69 19.76
N TRP A 49 -6.59 16.77 19.69
CA TRP A 49 -7.52 17.14 20.76
C TRP A 49 -8.63 16.10 20.94
N THR A 50 -9.21 15.60 19.84
CA THR A 50 -10.27 14.58 19.89
C THR A 50 -9.76 13.32 20.57
N ARG A 51 -8.55 12.86 20.23
CA ARG A 51 -7.96 11.64 20.83
C ARG A 51 -7.60 11.84 22.30
N ASN A 52 -7.06 13.00 22.67
CA ASN A 52 -6.74 13.29 24.07
C ASN A 52 -7.97 13.40 24.97
N ALA A 53 -9.11 13.84 24.43
CA ALA A 53 -10.39 13.82 25.14
C ALA A 53 -11.00 12.39 25.27
N GLY A 54 -10.45 11.41 24.56
CA GLY A 54 -10.84 10.01 24.65
C GLY A 54 -12.17 9.68 23.97
N ARG A 55 -12.78 8.56 24.35
CA ARG A 55 -13.97 7.99 23.67
C ARG A 55 -15.18 8.91 23.67
N SER A 56 -15.34 9.75 24.70
CA SER A 56 -16.42 10.74 24.78
C SER A 56 -16.38 11.80 23.67
N ALA A 57 -15.21 12.04 23.05
CA ALA A 57 -15.07 12.91 21.89
C ALA A 57 -14.95 12.12 20.57
N ILE A 58 -14.28 10.97 20.58
CA ILE A 58 -14.09 10.13 19.38
C ILE A 58 -15.43 9.60 18.86
N ASP A 59 -16.24 9.00 19.73
CA ASP A 59 -17.50 8.36 19.35
C ASP A 59 -18.50 9.33 18.67
N PRO A 60 -18.79 10.54 19.23
CA PRO A 60 -19.68 11.49 18.54
C PRO A 60 -19.05 12.10 17.29
N ALA A 61 -17.73 12.32 17.24
CA ALA A 61 -17.06 12.81 16.05
C ALA A 61 -17.16 11.80 14.89
N ARG A 62 -16.90 10.51 15.17
CA ARG A 62 -17.11 9.41 14.21
C ARG A 62 -18.56 9.36 13.73
N ALA A 63 -19.53 9.40 14.64
CA ALA A 63 -20.95 9.32 14.29
C ALA A 63 -21.42 10.50 13.42
N SER A 64 -20.96 11.72 13.74
CA SER A 64 -21.24 12.93 12.95
C SER A 64 -20.65 12.84 11.55
N ARG A 65 -19.37 12.44 11.44
CA ARG A 65 -18.69 12.27 10.14
C ARG A 65 -19.35 11.17 9.29
N ALA A 66 -19.70 10.03 9.88
CA ALA A 66 -20.41 8.96 9.19
C ALA A 66 -21.78 9.43 8.67
N SER A 67 -22.56 10.10 9.52
CA SER A 67 -23.87 10.64 9.11
C SER A 67 -23.73 11.65 7.97
N SER A 68 -22.71 12.53 8.04
CA SER A 68 -22.42 13.51 7.00
C SER A 68 -22.00 12.83 5.68
N LEU A 69 -21.16 11.80 5.74
CA LEU A 69 -20.73 11.04 4.57
C LEU A 69 -21.90 10.31 3.90
N ILE A 70 -22.76 9.65 4.69
CA ILE A 70 -23.94 8.95 4.17
C ILE A 70 -24.88 9.93 3.46
N ALA A 71 -25.20 11.06 4.09
CA ALA A 71 -26.03 12.09 3.46
C ALA A 71 -25.40 12.61 2.17
N PHE A 72 -24.10 12.93 2.21
CA PHE A 72 -23.36 13.41 1.05
C PHE A 72 -23.35 12.40 -0.10
N ALA A 73 -23.06 11.13 0.18
CA ALA A 73 -23.02 10.06 -0.81
C ALA A 73 -24.40 9.84 -1.46
N ARG A 74 -25.48 9.83 -0.67
CA ARG A 74 -26.84 9.71 -1.20
C ARG A 74 -27.19 10.85 -2.16
N GLU A 75 -26.74 12.06 -1.84
CA GLU A 75 -27.02 13.25 -2.64
C GLU A 75 -26.12 13.34 -3.88
N HIS A 76 -24.84 12.99 -3.81
CA HIS A 76 -23.87 13.33 -4.86
C HIS A 76 -23.39 12.14 -5.70
N SER A 77 -23.58 10.90 -5.23
CA SER A 77 -23.22 9.68 -5.97
C SER A 77 -24.49 9.03 -6.56
N PRO A 78 -24.69 9.06 -7.89
CA PRO A 78 -25.78 8.35 -8.56
C PRO A 78 -25.89 6.88 -8.17
N TRP A 79 -24.75 6.20 -7.96
CA TRP A 79 -24.74 4.81 -7.53
C TRP A 79 -25.37 4.65 -6.14
N TYR A 80 -24.88 5.37 -5.13
CA TYR A 80 -25.43 5.28 -3.77
C TYR A 80 -26.88 5.75 -3.70
N ARG A 81 -27.26 6.79 -4.46
CA ARG A 81 -28.65 7.23 -4.57
C ARG A 81 -29.57 6.10 -5.01
N ARG A 82 -29.17 5.35 -6.04
CA ARG A 82 -29.93 4.20 -6.57
C ARG A 82 -29.90 3.01 -5.63
N ALA A 83 -28.72 2.67 -5.10
CA ALA A 83 -28.52 1.55 -4.18
C ALA A 83 -29.30 1.72 -2.88
N TRP A 84 -29.59 2.96 -2.47
CA TRP A 84 -30.29 3.30 -1.23
C TRP A 84 -31.70 3.84 -1.44
N ASP A 85 -32.25 3.76 -2.65
CA ASP A 85 -33.56 4.33 -2.99
C ASP A 85 -34.69 3.78 -2.09
N GLY A 86 -34.63 2.49 -1.76
CA GLY A 86 -35.58 1.81 -0.87
C GLY A 86 -35.32 2.03 0.64
N LEU A 87 -34.27 2.74 1.02
CA LEU A 87 -33.95 2.98 2.44
C LEU A 87 -34.66 4.24 2.96
N PRO A 88 -34.94 4.31 4.29
CA PRO A 88 -35.58 5.50 4.88
C PRO A 88 -34.84 6.81 4.56
N GLN A 89 -35.60 7.88 4.35
CA GLN A 89 -35.07 9.24 4.12
C GLN A 89 -34.60 9.96 5.40
N ARG A 90 -34.68 9.28 6.56
CA ARG A 90 -34.09 9.78 7.81
C ARG A 90 -32.57 9.55 7.84
N ALA A 91 -31.92 10.11 8.86
CA ALA A 91 -30.55 9.74 9.19
C ALA A 91 -30.44 8.22 9.40
N LEU A 92 -29.54 7.59 8.65
CA LEU A 92 -29.22 6.17 8.75
C LEU A 92 -27.89 5.99 9.48
N THR A 93 -27.77 4.87 10.17
CA THR A 93 -26.52 4.35 10.70
C THR A 93 -25.85 3.45 9.66
N LEU A 94 -24.54 3.22 9.80
CA LEU A 94 -23.81 2.32 8.90
C LEU A 94 -24.45 0.92 8.87
N ALA A 95 -24.81 0.35 10.02
CA ALA A 95 -25.39 -0.99 10.12
C ALA A 95 -26.69 -1.20 9.31
N GLU A 96 -27.37 -0.13 8.91
CA GLU A 96 -28.59 -0.18 8.09
C GLU A 96 -28.31 -0.17 6.58
N LEU A 97 -27.06 0.05 6.18
CA LEU A 97 -26.66 0.16 4.78
C LEU A 97 -26.20 -1.19 4.23
N PRO A 98 -26.49 -1.47 2.94
CA PRO A 98 -25.96 -2.65 2.28
C PRO A 98 -24.42 -2.59 2.22
N VAL A 99 -23.80 -3.77 2.19
CA VAL A 99 -22.37 -3.92 1.93
C VAL A 99 -22.09 -3.60 0.46
N ALA A 100 -20.98 -2.91 0.20
CA ALA A 100 -20.50 -2.63 -1.15
C ALA A 100 -19.27 -3.48 -1.45
N THR A 101 -19.21 -4.09 -2.63
CA THR A 101 -18.02 -4.83 -3.06
C THR A 101 -17.18 -4.02 -4.06
N LYS A 102 -15.87 -4.30 -4.10
CA LYS A 102 -14.95 -3.75 -5.11
C LYS A 102 -15.52 -3.89 -6.52
N ARG A 103 -15.97 -5.09 -6.87
CA ARG A 103 -16.46 -5.43 -8.22
C ARG A 103 -17.64 -4.56 -8.61
N GLU A 104 -18.60 -4.38 -7.72
CA GLU A 104 -19.79 -3.56 -7.98
C GLU A 104 -19.42 -2.09 -8.15
N LEU A 105 -18.62 -1.53 -7.25
CA LEU A 105 -18.22 -0.13 -7.33
C LEU A 105 -17.38 0.17 -8.57
N MET A 106 -16.48 -0.73 -8.96
CA MET A 106 -15.67 -0.56 -10.19
C MET A 106 -16.50 -0.71 -11.46
N ALA A 107 -17.53 -1.57 -11.45
CA ALA A 107 -18.47 -1.70 -12.57
C ALA A 107 -19.34 -0.44 -12.75
N HIS A 108 -19.52 0.34 -11.69
CA HIS A 108 -20.30 1.57 -11.68
C HIS A 108 -19.44 2.80 -11.35
N PHE A 109 -18.15 2.80 -11.75
CA PHE A 109 -17.18 3.82 -11.35
C PHE A 109 -17.65 5.26 -11.59
N ASP A 110 -18.15 5.56 -12.80
CA ASP A 110 -18.58 6.92 -13.20
C ASP A 110 -19.80 7.42 -12.41
N GLU A 111 -20.62 6.48 -11.94
CA GLU A 111 -21.76 6.74 -11.07
C GLU A 111 -21.39 6.78 -9.59
N TRP A 112 -20.28 6.14 -9.21
CA TRP A 112 -19.82 6.03 -7.85
C TRP A 112 -19.12 7.29 -7.38
N VAL A 113 -18.22 7.86 -8.20
CA VAL A 113 -17.58 9.15 -7.91
C VAL A 113 -18.64 10.26 -7.75
N THR A 114 -18.30 11.36 -7.06
CA THR A 114 -19.28 12.42 -6.77
C THR A 114 -19.12 13.66 -7.64
N ASP A 115 -17.99 13.81 -8.32
CA ASP A 115 -17.78 14.86 -9.32
C ASP A 115 -18.04 14.30 -10.73
N ARG A 116 -18.89 14.98 -11.49
CA ARG A 116 -19.26 14.59 -12.87
C ARG A 116 -18.19 14.92 -13.91
N ARG A 117 -17.15 15.67 -13.54
CA ARG A 117 -15.95 15.88 -14.37
C ARG A 117 -15.01 14.67 -14.37
N VAL A 118 -15.20 13.76 -13.42
CA VAL A 118 -14.36 12.58 -13.23
C VAL A 118 -15.09 11.37 -13.80
N ASP A 119 -14.42 10.67 -14.72
CA ASP A 119 -14.87 9.39 -15.26
C ASP A 119 -13.69 8.40 -15.39
N ARG A 120 -14.02 7.13 -15.58
CA ARG A 120 -13.05 6.03 -15.65
C ARG A 120 -12.11 6.21 -16.84
N ALA A 121 -12.63 6.61 -18.00
CA ALA A 121 -11.85 6.74 -19.23
C ALA A 121 -10.79 7.85 -19.12
N GLY A 122 -11.16 9.01 -18.57
CA GLY A 122 -10.27 10.13 -18.35
C GLY A 122 -9.19 9.82 -17.33
N ILE A 123 -9.52 9.07 -16.28
CA ILE A 123 -8.54 8.60 -15.31
C ILE A 123 -7.61 7.56 -15.93
N GLU A 124 -8.13 6.57 -16.66
CA GLU A 124 -7.30 5.55 -17.31
C GLU A 124 -6.32 6.19 -18.31
N ALA A 125 -6.76 7.22 -19.06
CA ALA A 125 -5.89 8.00 -19.93
C ALA A 125 -4.79 8.76 -19.15
N PHE A 126 -5.14 9.32 -17.99
CA PHE A 126 -4.16 9.98 -17.11
C PHE A 126 -3.13 9.00 -16.54
N LEU A 127 -3.58 7.82 -16.08
CA LEU A 127 -2.76 6.77 -15.47
C LEU A 127 -1.89 6.01 -16.50
N ALA A 128 -2.27 6.02 -17.78
CA ALA A 128 -1.47 5.40 -18.84
C ALA A 128 -0.09 6.05 -18.99
N ASP A 129 0.05 7.33 -18.64
CA ASP A 129 1.33 8.02 -18.58
C ASP A 129 1.93 7.92 -17.16
N ARG A 130 3.06 7.22 -17.06
CA ARG A 130 3.78 7.01 -15.78
C ARG A 130 4.51 8.27 -15.32
N THR A 131 4.66 9.30 -16.16
CA THR A 131 5.24 10.59 -15.73
C THR A 131 4.29 11.37 -14.81
N HIS A 132 3.00 11.05 -14.84
CA HIS A 132 1.99 11.64 -13.98
C HIS A 132 1.93 11.05 -12.56
N ILE A 133 2.80 10.11 -12.18
CA ILE A 133 2.78 9.56 -10.81
C ILE A 133 2.97 10.71 -9.80
N GLY A 134 2.04 10.80 -8.85
CA GLY A 134 1.99 11.87 -7.85
C GLY A 134 1.51 13.24 -8.36
N GLU A 135 1.13 13.37 -9.63
CA GLU A 135 0.45 14.57 -10.15
C GLU A 135 -1.04 14.59 -9.78
N ARG A 136 -1.64 15.77 -9.91
CA ARG A 136 -3.07 15.95 -9.70
C ARG A 136 -3.83 15.84 -11.01
N TYR A 137 -4.73 14.86 -11.09
CA TYR A 137 -5.75 14.80 -12.11
C TYR A 137 -6.72 15.98 -11.95
N LEU A 138 -6.97 16.69 -13.05
CA LEU A 138 -7.77 17.94 -13.09
C LEU A 138 -7.27 19.03 -12.12
N ASP A 139 -5.98 19.04 -11.80
CA ASP A 139 -5.35 19.95 -10.82
C ASP A 139 -5.92 19.84 -9.38
N GLU A 140 -6.82 18.88 -9.12
CA GLU A 140 -7.57 18.77 -7.86
C GLU A 140 -7.31 17.44 -7.16
N TYR A 141 -7.34 16.32 -7.89
CA TYR A 141 -7.41 14.98 -7.31
C TYR A 141 -6.12 14.20 -7.47
N VAL A 142 -5.74 13.42 -6.47
CA VAL A 142 -4.68 12.43 -6.63
C VAL A 142 -5.32 11.08 -6.90
N VAL A 143 -4.77 10.36 -7.86
CA VAL A 143 -5.31 9.07 -8.30
C VAL A 143 -4.24 8.00 -8.17
N TRP A 144 -4.66 6.81 -7.74
CA TRP A 144 -3.81 5.64 -7.69
C TRP A 144 -4.59 4.35 -7.94
N LYS A 145 -3.86 3.30 -8.26
CA LYS A 145 -4.35 1.93 -8.44
C LYS A 145 -4.04 1.08 -7.23
N SER A 146 -4.92 0.12 -6.94
CA SER A 146 -4.54 -1.02 -6.10
C SER A 146 -3.55 -1.91 -6.82
N SER A 147 -2.74 -2.64 -6.06
CA SER A 147 -1.78 -3.65 -6.52
C SER A 147 -2.37 -4.88 -7.21
N GLY A 148 -3.65 -4.86 -7.60
CA GLY A 148 -4.20 -5.87 -8.51
C GLY A 148 -4.66 -7.18 -7.88
N SER A 149 -4.41 -7.44 -6.58
CA SER A 149 -4.58 -8.72 -5.84
C SER A 149 -5.93 -9.48 -5.90
N THR A 150 -6.89 -9.03 -6.71
CA THR A 150 -8.16 -9.71 -7.01
C THR A 150 -8.37 -9.93 -8.52
N GLY A 151 -7.34 -9.71 -9.33
CA GLY A 151 -7.29 -9.81 -10.79
C GLY A 151 -7.89 -8.69 -11.63
N GLU A 152 -8.23 -7.54 -11.04
CA GLU A 152 -8.41 -6.26 -11.74
C GLU A 152 -8.00 -5.13 -10.78
N PRO A 153 -7.05 -4.24 -11.16
CA PRO A 153 -6.68 -3.11 -10.33
C PRO A 153 -7.89 -2.18 -10.09
N GLY A 154 -8.22 -1.91 -8.83
CA GLY A 154 -9.17 -0.86 -8.48
C GLY A 154 -8.54 0.52 -8.66
N ILE A 155 -9.31 1.47 -9.17
CA ILE A 155 -8.91 2.88 -9.35
C ILE A 155 -9.48 3.69 -8.19
N PHE A 156 -8.63 4.46 -7.52
CA PHE A 156 -9.03 5.24 -6.36
C PHE A 156 -8.66 6.71 -6.52
N VAL A 157 -9.64 7.58 -6.28
CA VAL A 157 -9.55 9.03 -6.43
C VAL A 157 -9.63 9.68 -5.07
N GLN A 158 -8.71 10.59 -4.78
CA GLN A 158 -8.58 11.22 -3.47
C GLN A 158 -8.69 12.74 -3.58
N ASP A 159 -9.56 13.30 -2.76
CA ASP A 159 -9.66 14.75 -2.60
C ASP A 159 -8.66 15.29 -1.57
N GLU A 160 -8.50 16.61 -1.56
CA GLU A 160 -7.56 17.30 -0.67
C GLU A 160 -7.88 17.05 0.81
N SER A 161 -9.15 16.91 1.17
CA SER A 161 -9.56 16.64 2.55
C SER A 161 -9.10 15.26 3.00
N ALA A 162 -9.22 14.24 2.15
CA ALA A 162 -8.71 12.89 2.40
C ALA A 162 -7.20 12.90 2.59
N LEU A 163 -6.47 13.53 1.65
CA LEU A 163 -5.01 13.60 1.68
C LEU A 163 -4.50 14.33 2.94
N ALA A 164 -5.07 15.49 3.27
CA ALA A 164 -4.73 16.23 4.49
C ALA A 164 -5.03 15.42 5.77
N THR A 165 -6.05 14.57 5.74
CA THR A 165 -6.39 13.66 6.84
C THR A 165 -5.37 12.55 7.00
N TYR A 166 -4.96 11.89 5.92
CA TYR A 166 -3.92 10.86 5.98
C TYR A 166 -2.59 11.41 6.50
N ASP A 167 -2.16 12.56 5.96
CA ASP A 167 -0.93 13.24 6.39
C ASP A 167 -1.00 13.67 7.87
N ALA A 168 -2.18 14.09 8.35
CA ALA A 168 -2.39 14.48 9.75
C ALA A 168 -2.40 13.26 10.70
N LEU A 169 -3.01 12.14 10.29
CA LEU A 169 -3.01 10.89 11.06
C LEU A 169 -1.57 10.38 11.27
N ILE A 170 -0.75 10.38 10.21
CA ILE A 170 0.68 10.04 10.28
C ILE A 170 1.42 10.95 11.28
N ALA A 171 1.19 12.26 11.21
CA ALA A 171 1.87 13.22 12.09
C ALA A 171 1.49 13.07 13.57
N VAL A 172 0.20 12.87 13.87
CA VAL A 172 -0.27 12.60 15.25
C VAL A 172 0.31 11.27 15.75
N GLN A 173 0.42 10.29 14.86
CA GLN A 173 0.96 8.98 15.20
C GLN A 173 2.45 9.00 15.57
N LEU A 174 3.27 9.73 14.79
CA LEU A 174 4.68 9.97 15.13
C LEU A 174 4.82 10.65 16.50
N SER A 175 3.89 11.55 16.84
CA SER A 175 3.88 12.24 18.13
C SER A 175 3.50 11.29 19.28
N GLY A 176 2.49 10.44 19.09
CA GLY A 176 2.01 9.48 20.09
C GLY A 176 3.03 8.40 20.48
N THR A 177 3.93 8.04 19.56
CA THR A 177 5.00 7.07 19.80
C THR A 177 6.27 7.70 20.40
N ARG A 178 6.25 8.99 20.75
CA ARG A 178 7.45 9.79 21.13
C ARG A 178 8.54 9.79 20.07
N LEU A 179 8.20 9.43 18.83
CA LEU A 179 9.12 9.42 17.70
C LEU A 179 9.17 10.76 16.98
N ALA A 180 8.24 11.68 17.19
CA ALA A 180 8.22 12.98 16.50
C ALA A 180 9.52 13.78 16.67
N ALA A 181 10.06 13.88 17.90
CA ALA A 181 11.30 14.60 18.15
C ALA A 181 12.53 13.88 17.57
N PRO A 182 12.75 12.57 17.82
CA PRO A 182 13.78 11.79 17.12
C PRO A 182 13.66 11.87 15.59
N TYR A 183 12.46 11.75 15.05
CA TYR A 183 12.16 11.80 13.62
C TYR A 183 12.54 13.16 13.01
N ALA A 184 12.06 14.26 13.60
CA ALA A 184 12.38 15.61 13.15
C ALA A 184 13.89 15.89 13.24
N TRP A 185 14.51 15.50 14.36
CA TRP A 185 15.96 15.63 14.55
C TRP A 185 16.76 14.78 13.55
N GLY A 186 16.37 13.53 13.34
CA GLY A 186 17.01 12.60 12.41
C GLY A 186 16.95 13.10 10.97
N LEU A 187 15.78 13.58 10.53
CA LEU A 187 15.63 14.24 9.25
C LEU A 187 16.56 15.44 9.13
N VAL A 188 16.61 16.34 10.11
CA VAL A 188 17.53 17.49 10.07
C VAL A 188 19.00 17.03 10.04
N ALA A 189 19.41 16.14 10.93
CA ALA A 189 20.79 15.67 11.09
C ALA A 189 21.31 14.93 9.85
N ARG A 190 20.43 14.29 9.07
CA ARG A 190 20.80 13.56 7.85
C ARG A 190 20.38 14.29 6.57
N GLY A 191 20.21 15.61 6.60
CA GLY A 191 19.95 16.38 5.38
C GLY A 191 18.62 16.03 4.71
N GLY A 192 17.63 15.62 5.49
CA GLY A 192 16.26 15.38 5.08
C GLY A 192 16.10 14.10 4.30
N ARG A 193 17.08 13.19 4.35
CA ARG A 193 17.09 11.99 3.52
C ARG A 193 16.02 10.99 3.98
N ALA A 194 14.99 10.83 3.17
CA ALA A 194 13.89 9.92 3.40
C ALA A 194 13.77 8.97 2.21
N ALA A 195 13.74 7.68 2.47
CA ALA A 195 13.67 6.64 1.45
C ALA A 195 12.33 5.91 1.50
N LEU A 196 11.77 5.63 0.32
CA LEU A 196 10.70 4.66 0.13
C LEU A 196 11.21 3.54 -0.78
N ILE A 197 11.10 2.28 -0.37
CA ILE A 197 11.28 1.13 -1.26
C ILE A 197 9.91 0.52 -1.51
N ALA A 198 9.41 0.65 -2.74
CA ALA A 198 8.07 0.24 -3.13
C ALA A 198 8.03 -0.25 -4.59
N ALA A 199 6.88 -0.76 -5.04
CA ALA A 199 6.64 -0.92 -6.47
C ALA A 199 6.55 0.47 -7.13
N THR A 200 7.51 0.82 -7.99
CA THR A 200 7.60 2.13 -8.65
C THR A 200 7.18 2.11 -10.11
N GLY A 201 6.89 0.92 -10.66
CA GLY A 201 6.57 0.72 -12.07
C GLY A 201 5.18 1.21 -12.49
N ASP A 202 4.34 1.64 -11.54
CA ASP A 202 2.96 2.06 -11.78
C ASP A 202 2.45 3.01 -10.71
N HIS A 203 1.25 3.56 -10.89
CA HIS A 203 0.54 4.47 -10.00
C HIS A 203 0.01 3.78 -8.73
N PHE A 204 0.84 3.04 -8.00
CA PHE A 204 0.42 2.43 -6.73
C PHE A 204 0.27 3.48 -5.62
N ALA A 205 -0.63 3.22 -4.67
CA ALA A 205 -0.97 4.18 -3.62
C ALA A 205 0.24 4.74 -2.85
N SER A 206 1.20 3.88 -2.49
CA SER A 206 2.40 4.29 -1.75
C SER A 206 3.30 5.23 -2.56
N ILE A 207 3.61 4.87 -3.81
CA ILE A 207 4.50 5.68 -4.65
C ILE A 207 3.82 6.97 -5.13
N ALA A 208 2.52 6.92 -5.48
CA ALA A 208 1.76 8.10 -5.86
C ALA A 208 1.66 9.11 -4.70
N SER A 209 1.34 8.63 -3.48
CA SER A 209 1.31 9.46 -2.27
C SER A 209 2.68 10.05 -1.92
N TRP A 210 3.74 9.24 -2.04
CA TRP A 210 5.11 9.66 -1.80
C TRP A 210 5.56 10.74 -2.78
N GLN A 211 5.41 10.51 -4.08
CA GLN A 211 5.80 11.48 -5.09
C GLN A 211 5.00 12.77 -4.95
N ARG A 212 3.68 12.71 -4.67
CA ARG A 212 2.86 13.89 -4.34
C ARG A 212 3.48 14.73 -3.22
N MET A 213 3.95 14.08 -2.15
CA MET A 213 4.51 14.78 -0.98
C MET A 213 5.87 15.42 -1.28
N CYS A 214 6.69 14.77 -2.11
CA CYS A 214 8.04 15.21 -2.42
C CYS A 214 8.12 16.17 -3.61
N ARG A 215 7.11 16.17 -4.48
CA ARG A 215 7.12 16.93 -5.73
C ARG A 215 7.19 18.43 -5.48
N GLY A 216 8.10 19.09 -6.19
CA GLY A 216 8.31 20.54 -6.11
C GLY A 216 8.90 21.03 -4.79
N ARG A 217 9.33 20.13 -3.89
CA ARG A 217 9.92 20.48 -2.60
C ARG A 217 11.40 20.06 -2.56
N PRO A 218 12.34 20.98 -2.28
CA PRO A 218 13.75 20.63 -2.12
C PRO A 218 14.02 19.89 -0.79
N TRP A 219 13.04 19.86 0.11
CA TRP A 219 13.11 19.19 1.40
C TRP A 219 11.77 18.52 1.76
N PRO A 220 11.76 17.28 2.31
CA PRO A 220 12.92 16.39 2.53
C PRO A 220 13.60 15.98 1.21
N ASN A 221 14.90 15.72 1.23
CA ASN A 221 15.63 15.12 0.11
C ASN A 221 15.17 13.68 -0.05
N ALA A 222 14.02 13.45 -0.66
CA ALA A 222 13.37 12.15 -0.70
C ALA A 222 13.80 11.32 -1.92
N CYS A 223 14.00 10.02 -1.72
CA CYS A 223 14.33 9.08 -2.79
C CYS A 223 13.36 7.89 -2.76
N ALA A 224 12.99 7.40 -3.95
CA ALA A 224 12.23 6.17 -4.10
C ALA A 224 13.10 5.13 -4.81
N PHE A 225 13.11 3.92 -4.28
CA PHE A 225 13.81 2.76 -4.83
C PHE A 225 12.77 1.71 -5.24
N SER A 226 13.06 0.94 -6.29
CA SER A 226 12.16 -0.12 -6.72
C SER A 226 12.34 -1.36 -5.87
N VAL A 227 11.24 -1.94 -5.39
CA VAL A 227 11.25 -3.28 -4.79
C VAL A 227 11.69 -4.38 -5.77
N MET A 228 11.62 -4.09 -7.07
CA MET A 228 12.05 -5.01 -8.13
C MET A 228 13.57 -4.98 -8.37
N ASP A 229 14.30 -4.01 -7.82
CA ASP A 229 15.75 -3.96 -7.93
C ASP A 229 16.40 -5.11 -7.12
N PRO A 230 17.48 -5.73 -7.62
CA PRO A 230 18.19 -6.76 -6.87
C PRO A 230 18.68 -6.26 -5.51
N LEU A 231 18.52 -7.09 -4.46
CA LEU A 231 18.92 -6.73 -3.10
C LEU A 231 20.36 -6.17 -2.96
N PRO A 232 21.39 -6.74 -3.62
CA PRO A 232 22.75 -6.17 -3.53
C PRO A 232 22.85 -4.73 -4.07
N ARG A 233 22.05 -4.38 -5.09
CA ARG A 233 21.98 -3.03 -5.63
C ARG A 233 21.30 -2.09 -4.64
N LEU A 234 20.15 -2.50 -4.09
CA LEU A 234 19.46 -1.75 -3.04
C LEU A 234 20.38 -1.47 -1.85
N VAL A 235 21.14 -2.47 -1.39
CA VAL A 235 22.11 -2.31 -0.31
C VAL A 235 23.18 -1.26 -0.66
N ALA A 236 23.77 -1.33 -1.86
CA ALA A 236 24.79 -0.38 -2.29
C ALA A 236 24.23 1.06 -2.38
N GLU A 237 23.04 1.24 -2.95
CA GLU A 237 22.41 2.54 -3.08
C GLU A 237 21.98 3.11 -1.72
N LEU A 238 21.44 2.29 -0.81
CA LEU A 238 21.09 2.71 0.55
C LEU A 238 22.34 3.07 1.36
N ASN A 239 23.44 2.34 1.20
CA ASN A 239 24.72 2.66 1.83
C ASN A 239 25.26 4.02 1.39
N ALA A 240 25.15 4.33 0.09
CA ALA A 240 25.54 5.63 -0.45
C ALA A 240 24.60 6.76 0.01
N TYR A 241 23.30 6.47 0.06
CA TYR A 241 22.26 7.45 0.34
C TYR A 241 22.10 7.77 1.83
N GLN A 242 22.32 6.82 2.74
CA GLN A 242 22.27 7.02 4.20
C GLN A 242 20.95 7.66 4.70
N PRO A 243 19.78 6.99 4.52
CA PRO A 243 18.49 7.53 4.90
C PRO A 243 18.36 7.77 6.42
N ALA A 244 17.64 8.83 6.80
CA ALA A 244 17.16 9.06 8.16
C ALA A 244 15.85 8.33 8.44
N PHE A 245 15.04 8.16 7.39
CA PHE A 245 13.78 7.46 7.41
C PHE A 245 13.73 6.48 6.25
N LEU A 246 13.28 5.26 6.50
CA LEU A 246 13.11 4.24 5.47
C LEU A 246 11.74 3.59 5.61
N ALA A 247 10.90 3.76 4.60
CA ALA A 247 9.62 3.09 4.47
C ALA A 247 9.73 1.94 3.46
N SER A 248 9.20 0.76 3.79
CA SER A 248 9.06 -0.35 2.84
C SER A 248 8.08 -1.42 3.34
N TYR A 249 7.93 -2.48 2.56
CA TYR A 249 7.18 -3.67 2.95
C TYR A 249 7.91 -4.43 4.08
N PRO A 250 7.17 -5.08 5.01
CA PRO A 250 7.72 -5.97 6.03
C PRO A 250 8.83 -6.90 5.53
N THR A 251 8.60 -7.53 4.37
CA THR A 251 9.53 -8.52 3.81
C THR A 251 10.84 -7.91 3.35
N VAL A 252 10.80 -6.76 2.71
CA VAL A 252 12.02 -6.04 2.27
C VAL A 252 12.81 -5.57 3.49
N LEU A 253 12.12 -5.04 4.51
CA LEU A 253 12.79 -4.64 5.75
C LEU A 253 13.47 -5.82 6.46
N ALA A 254 12.86 -7.02 6.42
CA ALA A 254 13.47 -8.23 6.96
C ALA A 254 14.73 -8.64 6.17
N GLN A 255 14.68 -8.61 4.84
CA GLN A 255 15.86 -8.87 4.00
C GLN A 255 16.98 -7.86 4.29
N LEU A 256 16.65 -6.57 4.40
CA LEU A 256 17.63 -5.54 4.74
C LEU A 256 18.17 -5.68 6.17
N ALA A 257 17.36 -6.20 7.12
CA ALA A 257 17.81 -6.52 8.46
C ALA A 257 18.86 -7.65 8.46
N ASP A 258 18.68 -8.68 7.63
CA ASP A 258 19.67 -9.74 7.44
C ASP A 258 20.97 -9.20 6.81
N GLU A 259 20.87 -8.29 5.84
CA GLU A 259 22.02 -7.61 5.22
C GLU A 259 22.76 -6.70 6.23
N GLN A 260 22.03 -6.03 7.12
CA GLN A 260 22.58 -5.20 8.20
C GLN A 260 23.29 -6.06 9.24
N ALA A 261 22.67 -7.15 9.69
CA ALA A 261 23.27 -8.11 10.63
C ALA A 261 24.49 -8.82 10.03
N GLY A 262 24.45 -9.10 8.72
CA GLY A 262 25.56 -9.67 7.95
C GLY A 262 26.67 -8.68 7.61
N GLY A 263 26.56 -7.41 8.00
CA GLY A 263 27.58 -6.38 7.79
C GLY A 263 27.77 -5.97 6.32
N ARG A 264 26.76 -6.14 5.47
CA ARG A 264 26.76 -5.66 4.07
C ARG A 264 26.01 -4.34 3.92
N LEU A 265 24.95 -4.16 4.72
CA LEU A 265 24.24 -2.90 4.86
C LEU A 265 24.75 -2.14 6.09
N HIS A 266 24.94 -0.84 5.93
CA HIS A 266 25.55 0.07 6.91
C HIS A 266 24.74 1.37 7.01
N ILE A 267 23.43 1.26 7.20
CA ILE A 267 22.57 2.42 7.45
C ILE A 267 22.20 2.50 8.94
N ALA A 268 21.86 3.70 9.40
CA ALA A 268 21.38 3.91 10.76
C ALA A 268 20.21 4.92 10.74
N PRO A 269 19.05 4.51 10.18
CA PRO A 269 17.86 5.35 10.16
C PRO A 269 17.36 5.58 11.58
N THR A 270 16.74 6.73 11.80
CA THR A 270 16.13 7.08 13.09
C THR A 270 14.81 6.34 13.32
N CYS A 271 14.11 5.99 12.24
CA CYS A 271 12.88 5.23 12.27
C CYS A 271 12.65 4.50 10.96
N LEU A 272 12.05 3.32 11.06
CA LEU A 272 11.58 2.52 9.94
C LEU A 272 10.05 2.57 9.89
N TRP A 273 9.49 2.50 8.69
CA TRP A 273 8.04 2.41 8.47
C TRP A 273 7.72 1.19 7.62
N SER A 274 6.77 0.40 8.08
CA SER A 274 6.32 -0.82 7.46
C SER A 274 4.84 -0.74 7.12
N GLY A 275 4.46 -1.17 5.93
CA GLY A 275 3.06 -1.24 5.53
C GLY A 275 2.86 -2.01 4.23
N GLY A 276 1.61 -2.24 3.86
CA GLY A 276 1.22 -2.92 2.63
C GLY A 276 1.29 -4.45 2.68
N GLU A 277 1.84 -5.06 3.73
CA GLU A 277 1.81 -6.51 3.97
C GLU A 277 1.61 -6.81 5.47
N TYR A 278 1.33 -8.07 5.79
CA TYR A 278 1.32 -8.53 7.17
C TYR A 278 2.74 -8.53 7.75
N LEU A 279 2.93 -7.83 8.88
CA LEU A 279 4.16 -7.88 9.66
C LEU A 279 4.00 -8.84 10.84
N ALA A 280 4.64 -10.01 10.76
CA ALA A 280 4.69 -10.94 11.89
C ALA A 280 5.46 -10.31 13.08
N PRO A 281 4.99 -10.48 14.33
CA PRO A 281 5.63 -9.86 15.50
C PRO A 281 7.11 -10.23 15.70
N ALA A 282 7.49 -11.47 15.41
CA ALA A 282 8.87 -11.93 15.49
C ALA A 282 9.76 -11.23 14.45
N THR A 283 9.26 -11.07 13.24
CA THR A 283 9.94 -10.34 12.15
C THR A 283 10.13 -8.87 12.52
N GLY A 284 9.10 -8.22 13.07
CA GLY A 284 9.21 -6.84 13.55
C GLY A 284 10.32 -6.67 14.59
N THR A 285 10.35 -7.54 15.62
CA THR A 285 11.41 -7.54 16.64
C THR A 285 12.81 -7.74 16.03
N ALA A 286 12.93 -8.62 15.04
CA ALA A 286 14.21 -8.88 14.37
C ALA A 286 14.71 -7.65 13.60
N ILE A 287 13.81 -6.98 12.88
CA ILE A 287 14.10 -5.73 12.15
C ILE A 287 14.55 -4.63 13.13
N GLU A 288 13.78 -4.37 14.19
CA GLU A 288 14.13 -3.35 15.19
C GLU A 288 15.51 -3.62 15.81
N ARG A 289 15.82 -4.88 16.12
CA ARG A 289 17.11 -5.27 16.69
C ARG A 289 18.26 -5.06 15.70
N ALA A 290 18.07 -5.39 14.43
CA ALA A 290 19.11 -5.24 13.41
C ALA A 290 19.49 -3.78 13.15
N PHE A 291 18.49 -2.89 13.11
CA PHE A 291 18.70 -1.46 12.84
C PHE A 291 18.92 -0.61 14.10
N GLY A 292 18.55 -1.12 15.29
CA GLY A 292 18.66 -0.38 16.54
C GLY A 292 17.72 0.83 16.63
N CYS A 293 16.61 0.81 15.90
CA CYS A 293 15.64 1.90 15.88
C CYS A 293 14.19 1.39 15.83
N ALA A 294 13.24 2.29 16.04
CA ALA A 294 11.82 1.94 16.12
C ALA A 294 11.23 1.61 14.73
N LEU A 295 10.40 0.56 14.69
CA LEU A 295 9.64 0.16 13.52
C LEU A 295 8.16 0.54 13.69
N ILE A 296 7.68 1.48 12.89
CA ILE A 296 6.26 1.81 12.81
C ILE A 296 5.61 0.81 11.86
N ASN A 297 4.59 0.11 12.32
CA ASN A 297 3.77 -0.76 11.49
C ASN A 297 2.46 -0.04 11.15
N GLU A 298 2.11 0.07 9.88
CA GLU A 298 0.88 0.67 9.40
C GLU A 298 0.06 -0.36 8.62
N TYR A 299 -1.22 -0.43 8.96
CA TYR A 299 -2.21 -1.14 8.18
C TYR A 299 -3.02 -0.13 7.37
N GLY A 300 -3.03 -0.33 6.06
CA GLY A 300 -3.66 0.54 5.09
C GLY A 300 -3.97 -0.22 3.81
N ALA A 301 -4.87 0.34 3.00
CA ALA A 301 -5.27 -0.18 1.72
C ALA A 301 -5.40 0.95 0.69
N SER A 302 -5.51 0.62 -0.59
CA SER A 302 -5.68 1.66 -1.63
C SER A 302 -6.99 2.44 -1.48
N GLU A 303 -8.00 1.81 -0.88
CA GLU A 303 -9.29 2.38 -0.48
C GLU A 303 -9.17 3.42 0.64
N CYS A 304 -8.19 3.24 1.55
CA CYS A 304 -7.94 4.09 2.70
C CYS A 304 -6.51 3.89 3.19
N MET A 305 -5.65 4.89 2.98
CA MET A 305 -4.20 4.74 3.15
C MET A 305 -3.76 4.50 4.60
N SER A 306 -4.47 5.06 5.59
CA SER A 306 -4.09 4.95 7.01
C SER A 306 -5.26 4.43 7.86
N ILE A 307 -5.46 3.10 7.85
CA ILE A 307 -6.55 2.44 8.59
C ILE A 307 -6.19 2.25 10.06
N ALA A 308 -5.02 1.67 10.35
CA ALA A 308 -4.58 1.40 11.71
C ALA A 308 -3.04 1.46 11.84
N TYR A 309 -2.54 1.63 13.07
CA TYR A 309 -1.12 1.81 13.35
C TYR A 309 -0.63 0.97 14.53
N GLY A 310 0.62 0.53 14.49
CA GLY A 310 1.25 -0.28 15.53
C GLY A 310 1.51 0.49 16.82
N CYS A 311 1.31 -0.18 17.96
CA CYS A 311 1.81 0.27 19.26
C CYS A 311 2.83 -0.70 19.85
N ARG A 312 3.49 -0.25 20.93
CA ARG A 312 4.50 -1.01 21.68
C ARG A 312 4.03 -2.36 22.25
N GLU A 313 2.72 -2.60 22.32
CA GLU A 313 2.14 -3.86 22.79
C GLU A 313 1.87 -4.85 21.62
N GLY A 314 2.31 -4.53 20.40
CA GLY A 314 2.13 -5.40 19.22
C GLY A 314 0.70 -5.45 18.68
N TRP A 315 -0.10 -4.41 18.94
CA TRP A 315 -1.45 -4.25 18.38
C TRP A 315 -1.49 -3.09 17.40
N LEU A 316 -2.44 -3.14 16.46
CA LEU A 316 -2.74 -2.07 15.51
C LEU A 316 -3.96 -1.27 16.02
N HIS A 317 -3.80 0.01 16.34
CA HIS A 317 -4.91 0.89 16.71
C HIS A 317 -5.57 1.46 15.47
N VAL A 318 -6.86 1.19 15.31
CA VAL A 318 -7.66 1.73 14.21
C VAL A 318 -7.84 3.23 14.43
N ASN A 319 -7.68 4.03 13.38
CA ASN A 319 -7.97 5.46 13.37
C ASN A 319 -9.49 5.72 13.41
N ASP A 320 -10.14 5.25 14.48
CA ASP A 320 -11.60 5.14 14.68
C ASP A 320 -12.33 6.51 14.66
N ASP A 321 -11.59 7.60 14.72
CA ASP A 321 -12.08 8.96 14.50
C ASP A 321 -12.34 9.28 13.01
N TRP A 322 -11.64 8.62 12.08
CA TRP A 322 -11.71 8.86 10.63
C TRP A 322 -11.95 7.62 9.79
N VAL A 323 -11.92 6.43 10.40
CA VAL A 323 -12.10 5.15 9.72
C VAL A 323 -13.01 4.28 10.57
N VAL A 324 -14.09 3.78 9.99
CA VAL A 324 -14.90 2.73 10.63
C VAL A 324 -14.50 1.40 10.03
N LEU A 325 -14.03 0.49 10.87
CA LEU A 325 -13.69 -0.87 10.49
C LEU A 325 -14.62 -1.82 11.24
N GLU A 326 -15.40 -2.60 10.50
CA GLU A 326 -16.40 -3.53 11.07
C GLU A 326 -15.97 -4.97 10.76
N PRO A 327 -15.35 -5.69 11.73
CA PRO A 327 -15.06 -7.10 11.58
C PRO A 327 -16.37 -7.91 11.52
N VAL A 328 -16.54 -8.74 10.50
CA VAL A 328 -17.78 -9.48 10.25
C VAL A 328 -17.54 -10.92 9.84
N ASP A 329 -18.54 -11.77 10.07
CA ASP A 329 -18.56 -13.15 9.64
C ASP A 329 -18.86 -13.29 8.13
N ARG A 330 -18.97 -14.54 7.67
CA ARG A 330 -19.26 -14.91 6.28
C ARG A 330 -20.63 -14.47 5.77
N ASP A 331 -21.51 -14.01 6.64
CA ASP A 331 -22.86 -13.53 6.35
C ASP A 331 -22.99 -12.03 6.68
N TYR A 332 -21.87 -11.32 6.80
CA TYR A 332 -21.76 -9.89 7.12
C TYR A 332 -22.37 -9.48 8.47
N ARG A 333 -22.40 -10.40 9.44
CA ARG A 333 -22.80 -10.10 10.82
C ARG A 333 -21.58 -9.74 11.66
N PRO A 334 -21.65 -8.73 12.55
CA PRO A 334 -20.53 -8.38 13.42
C PRO A 334 -20.02 -9.57 14.22
N VAL A 335 -18.69 -9.77 14.26
CA VAL A 335 -18.07 -10.75 15.16
C VAL A 335 -17.70 -10.08 16.49
N PRO A 336 -17.83 -10.80 17.63
CA PRO A 336 -17.40 -10.25 18.91
C PRO A 336 -15.88 -10.09 18.97
N PRO A 337 -15.36 -9.13 19.75
CA PRO A 337 -13.93 -9.04 20.00
C PRO A 337 -13.34 -10.34 20.55
N GLY A 338 -12.13 -10.68 20.11
CA GLY A 338 -11.42 -11.92 20.45
C GLY A 338 -11.61 -13.04 19.43
N GLU A 339 -12.57 -12.91 18.53
CA GLU A 339 -12.77 -13.82 17.41
C GLU A 339 -12.20 -13.20 16.12
N ALA A 340 -11.60 -14.05 15.28
CA ALA A 340 -11.15 -13.65 13.95
C ALA A 340 -12.35 -13.44 13.03
N SER A 341 -12.34 -12.37 12.24
CA SER A 341 -13.38 -12.10 11.26
C SER A 341 -13.17 -12.88 9.97
N HIS A 342 -14.24 -13.04 9.18
CA HIS A 342 -14.09 -13.55 7.81
C HIS A 342 -13.59 -12.46 6.85
N THR A 343 -14.12 -11.26 7.02
CA THR A 343 -13.69 -10.04 6.30
C THR A 343 -13.87 -8.83 7.22
N VAL A 344 -13.49 -7.66 6.74
CA VAL A 344 -13.76 -6.37 7.39
C VAL A 344 -14.49 -5.45 6.41
N LEU A 345 -15.51 -4.75 6.92
CA LEU A 345 -16.17 -3.69 6.18
C LEU A 345 -15.51 -2.36 6.53
N LEU A 346 -15.01 -1.68 5.50
CA LEU A 346 -14.30 -0.41 5.60
C LEU A 346 -15.22 0.75 5.24
N THR A 347 -15.26 1.76 6.10
CA THR A 347 -15.81 3.09 5.77
C THR A 347 -14.76 4.16 5.99
N ASN A 348 -14.42 4.88 4.92
CA ASN A 348 -13.45 5.97 4.92
C ASN A 348 -14.19 7.31 5.11
N LEU A 349 -14.04 7.93 6.29
CA LEU A 349 -14.80 9.14 6.65
C LEU A 349 -14.23 10.43 6.08
N ALA A 350 -13.07 10.36 5.41
CA ALA A 350 -12.34 11.54 4.94
C ALA A 350 -12.56 11.86 3.46
N ASN A 351 -12.74 10.83 2.61
CA ASN A 351 -12.78 10.97 1.16
C ASN A 351 -14.21 11.11 0.63
N ARG A 352 -14.52 12.27 0.05
CA ARG A 352 -15.85 12.58 -0.49
C ARG A 352 -15.94 12.40 -1.99
N ILE A 353 -14.86 12.62 -2.74
CA ILE A 353 -14.86 12.43 -4.20
C ILE A 353 -15.23 11.01 -4.62
N GLN A 354 -14.84 10.03 -3.81
CA GLN A 354 -15.11 8.62 -4.03
C GLN A 354 -15.47 7.96 -2.69
N PRO A 355 -16.74 8.06 -2.24
CA PRO A 355 -17.15 7.59 -0.92
C PRO A 355 -17.01 6.07 -0.81
N VAL A 356 -16.16 5.60 0.11
CA VAL A 356 -16.02 4.19 0.46
C VAL A 356 -16.82 3.94 1.73
N ILE A 357 -17.96 3.24 1.62
CA ILE A 357 -18.92 3.02 2.72
C ILE A 357 -19.25 1.53 2.78
N ARG A 358 -19.02 0.90 3.94
CA ARG A 358 -19.18 -0.56 4.16
C ARG A 358 -18.61 -1.40 3.04
N TYR A 359 -17.42 -1.01 2.60
CA TYR A 359 -16.69 -1.70 1.55
C TYR A 359 -16.10 -2.99 2.09
N ASP A 360 -16.45 -4.13 1.50
CA ASP A 360 -15.81 -5.41 1.82
C ASP A 360 -14.33 -5.34 1.40
N LEU A 361 -13.42 -5.25 2.37
CA LEU A 361 -11.99 -5.12 2.13
C LEU A 361 -11.34 -6.47 1.81
N GLY A 362 -11.85 -7.56 2.37
CA GLY A 362 -11.39 -8.94 2.12
C GLY A 362 -10.23 -9.38 2.99
N ASP A 363 -9.87 -8.57 3.99
CA ASP A 363 -8.85 -8.88 4.99
C ASP A 363 -9.52 -9.44 6.25
N SER A 364 -8.87 -10.41 6.93
CA SER A 364 -9.28 -10.90 8.25
C SER A 364 -8.59 -10.09 9.36
N VAL A 365 -9.32 -9.78 10.42
CA VAL A 365 -8.75 -9.15 11.61
C VAL A 365 -9.29 -9.80 12.88
N LEU A 366 -8.46 -9.77 13.93
CA LEU A 366 -8.86 -10.09 15.30
C LEU A 366 -8.95 -8.79 16.10
N ALA A 367 -10.15 -8.44 16.55
CA ALA A 367 -10.35 -7.29 17.42
C ALA A 367 -9.98 -7.60 18.87
N LYS A 368 -9.25 -6.69 19.54
CA LYS A 368 -8.87 -6.86 20.94
C LYS A 368 -10.09 -6.68 21.85
N PRO A 369 -10.41 -7.65 22.74
CA PRO A 369 -11.54 -7.50 23.68
C PRO A 369 -11.35 -6.41 24.71
N GLU A 370 -10.14 -6.30 25.24
CA GLU A 370 -9.80 -5.38 26.33
C GLU A 370 -9.10 -4.13 25.81
N ARG A 371 -9.10 -3.08 26.63
CA ARG A 371 -8.28 -1.89 26.36
C ARG A 371 -6.81 -2.27 26.25
N CYS A 372 -6.10 -1.60 25.36
CA CYS A 372 -4.67 -1.82 25.19
C CYS A 372 -3.87 -1.20 26.34
N ALA A 373 -2.90 -1.93 26.88
CA ALA A 373 -2.00 -1.46 27.94
C ALA A 373 -1.10 -0.29 27.50
N CYS A 374 -1.03 0.01 26.20
CA CYS A 374 -0.31 1.17 25.69
C CYS A 374 -0.95 2.51 26.11
N GLY A 375 -2.22 2.50 26.55
CA GLY A 375 -2.97 3.69 26.98
C GLY A 375 -3.75 4.39 25.86
N SER A 376 -3.68 3.90 24.61
CA SER A 376 -4.46 4.46 23.50
C SER A 376 -5.97 4.32 23.74
N PRO A 377 -6.77 5.37 23.47
CA PRO A 377 -8.23 5.31 23.58
C PRO A 377 -8.88 4.62 22.37
N LEU A 378 -8.12 4.33 21.32
CA LEU A 378 -8.60 3.77 20.07
C LEU A 378 -8.73 2.24 20.14
N PRO A 379 -9.73 1.64 19.46
CA PRO A 379 -9.84 0.19 19.34
C PRO A 379 -8.59 -0.39 18.70
N ALA A 380 -8.24 -1.61 19.12
CA ALA A 380 -7.02 -2.29 18.72
C ALA A 380 -7.34 -3.60 18.01
N ILE A 381 -6.61 -3.93 16.95
CA ILE A 381 -6.77 -5.13 16.14
C ILE A 381 -5.42 -5.79 15.89
N ARG A 382 -5.45 -7.05 15.44
CA ARG A 382 -4.39 -7.66 14.65
C ARG A 382 -4.94 -7.91 13.26
N ALA A 383 -4.22 -7.48 12.24
CA ALA A 383 -4.49 -7.93 10.88
C ALA A 383 -3.93 -9.35 10.76
N GLU A 384 -4.74 -10.29 10.27
CA GLU A 384 -4.26 -11.63 9.92
C GLU A 384 -3.85 -11.71 8.44
N GLY A 385 -4.04 -10.60 7.71
CA GLY A 385 -3.78 -10.47 6.29
C GLY A 385 -4.99 -10.81 5.43
N ARG A 386 -4.80 -10.77 4.12
CA ARG A 386 -5.60 -11.58 3.21
C ARG A 386 -5.20 -13.01 3.43
N HIS A 387 -6.11 -13.95 3.27
CA HIS A 387 -5.74 -15.35 3.31
C HIS A 387 -4.78 -15.75 2.17
N ASP A 388 -4.14 -14.89 1.38
CA ASP A 388 -3.12 -15.31 0.40
C ASP A 388 -1.85 -15.83 1.09
N ASP A 389 -1.35 -16.98 0.65
CA ASP A 389 -0.28 -17.69 1.33
C ASP A 389 1.10 -17.21 0.84
N VAL A 390 2.01 -16.90 1.76
CA VAL A 390 3.44 -16.74 1.40
C VAL A 390 3.98 -18.10 0.95
N LEU A 391 4.54 -18.16 -0.26
CA LEU A 391 5.10 -19.40 -0.78
C LEU A 391 6.52 -19.60 -0.23
N ALA A 392 6.80 -20.81 0.25
CA ALA A 392 8.11 -21.17 0.78
C ALA A 392 8.73 -22.26 -0.11
N PHE A 393 9.71 -21.90 -0.93
CA PHE A 393 10.38 -22.84 -1.84
C PHE A 393 11.70 -23.36 -1.26
N THR A 394 12.08 -24.59 -1.60
CA THR A 394 13.40 -25.15 -1.28
C THR A 394 14.33 -24.95 -2.46
N ALA A 395 15.40 -24.18 -2.27
CA ALA A 395 16.46 -23.99 -3.25
C ALA A 395 17.30 -25.25 -3.44
N ALA A 396 18.05 -25.33 -4.53
CA ALA A 396 18.91 -26.47 -4.85
C ALA A 396 19.99 -26.76 -3.77
N ASP A 397 20.39 -25.74 -3.01
CA ASP A 397 21.34 -25.86 -1.90
C ASP A 397 20.68 -26.20 -0.55
N GLY A 398 19.38 -26.49 -0.54
CA GLY A 398 18.60 -26.87 0.62
C GLY A 398 18.09 -25.71 1.47
N ARG A 399 18.40 -24.45 1.12
CA ARG A 399 17.84 -23.29 1.82
C ARG A 399 16.37 -23.09 1.46
N THR A 400 15.55 -22.74 2.46
CA THR A 400 14.19 -22.26 2.20
C THR A 400 14.24 -20.79 1.80
N VAL A 401 13.64 -20.46 0.66
CA VAL A 401 13.47 -19.10 0.16
C VAL A 401 11.97 -18.81 0.11
N SER A 402 11.53 -17.86 0.93
CA SER A 402 10.16 -17.37 0.91
C SER A 402 10.00 -16.33 -0.20
N VAL A 403 8.94 -16.47 -0.98
CA VAL A 403 8.64 -15.57 -2.11
C VAL A 403 7.28 -14.95 -1.91
N LEU A 404 7.23 -13.63 -2.09
CA LEU A 404 6.02 -12.85 -1.84
C LEU A 404 4.94 -13.12 -2.88
N PRO A 405 3.68 -13.26 -2.44
CA PRO A 405 2.55 -13.24 -3.34
C PRO A 405 2.59 -12.05 -4.29
N LEU A 406 2.80 -10.84 -3.75
CA LEU A 406 2.82 -9.61 -4.56
C LEU A 406 3.91 -9.62 -5.64
N ALA A 407 5.11 -10.10 -5.34
CA ALA A 407 6.19 -10.13 -6.33
C ALA A 407 5.91 -11.14 -7.44
N LEU A 408 5.36 -12.31 -7.06
CA LEU A 408 4.95 -13.32 -8.02
C LEU A 408 3.79 -12.82 -8.90
N THR A 409 2.82 -12.14 -8.30
CA THR A 409 1.67 -11.62 -9.03
C THR A 409 2.09 -10.52 -10.00
N THR A 410 2.90 -9.55 -9.55
CA THR A 410 3.45 -8.50 -10.42
C THR A 410 4.25 -9.07 -11.61
N VAL A 411 5.05 -10.12 -11.41
CA VAL A 411 5.81 -10.76 -12.50
C VAL A 411 4.90 -11.36 -13.56
N VAL A 412 3.80 -11.99 -13.15
CA VAL A 412 2.81 -12.55 -14.08
C VAL A 412 2.05 -11.44 -14.80
N GLU A 413 1.58 -10.44 -14.07
CA GLU A 413 0.84 -9.29 -14.62
C GLU A 413 1.68 -8.54 -15.68
N ASP A 414 2.90 -8.12 -15.32
CA ASP A 414 3.76 -7.33 -16.21
C ASP A 414 4.19 -8.11 -17.46
N ALA A 415 4.44 -9.42 -17.32
CA ALA A 415 4.98 -10.20 -18.42
C ALA A 415 3.92 -10.73 -19.38
N ALA A 416 2.75 -11.09 -18.86
CA ALA A 416 1.71 -11.76 -19.62
C ALA A 416 0.48 -10.89 -19.87
N ASP A 417 0.42 -9.67 -19.31
CA ASP A 417 -0.73 -8.76 -19.42
C ASP A 417 -2.04 -9.47 -19.02
N VAL A 418 -1.95 -10.24 -17.92
CA VAL A 418 -3.06 -10.99 -17.33
C VAL A 418 -3.21 -10.62 -15.87
N HIS A 419 -4.37 -10.11 -15.53
CA HIS A 419 -4.69 -9.75 -14.15
C HIS A 419 -5.42 -10.90 -13.44
N ARG A 420 -6.29 -11.66 -14.12
CA ARG A 420 -6.97 -12.81 -13.51
C ARG A 420 -6.20 -14.12 -13.66
N PHE A 421 -5.43 -14.49 -12.64
CA PHE A 421 -4.70 -15.76 -12.55
C PHE A 421 -4.60 -16.26 -11.10
N GLN A 422 -4.12 -17.48 -10.89
CA GLN A 422 -3.88 -18.00 -9.55
C GLN A 422 -2.63 -18.88 -9.55
N LEU A 423 -1.71 -18.59 -8.65
CA LEU A 423 -0.51 -19.36 -8.37
C LEU A 423 -0.77 -20.30 -7.20
N VAL A 424 -0.42 -21.55 -7.39
CA VAL A 424 -0.66 -22.61 -6.41
C VAL A 424 0.66 -23.30 -6.14
N GLN A 425 1.17 -23.17 -4.91
CA GLN A 425 2.28 -24.00 -4.49
C GLN A 425 1.77 -25.42 -4.24
N GLN A 426 2.18 -26.34 -5.09
CA GLN A 426 1.82 -27.76 -5.00
C GLN A 426 2.87 -28.57 -4.23
N ALA A 427 4.13 -28.10 -4.22
CA ALA A 427 5.24 -28.68 -3.49
C ALA A 427 6.31 -27.62 -3.18
N PRO A 428 7.29 -27.90 -2.28
CA PRO A 428 8.40 -26.99 -1.98
C PRO A 428 9.25 -26.60 -3.19
N ASP A 429 9.18 -27.34 -4.29
CA ASP A 429 9.92 -27.09 -5.53
C ASP A 429 8.99 -26.99 -6.75
N ARG A 430 7.67 -26.77 -6.54
CA ARG A 430 6.69 -26.78 -7.62
C ARG A 430 5.63 -25.69 -7.48
N LEU A 431 5.51 -24.87 -8.53
CA LEU A 431 4.55 -23.78 -8.65
C LEU A 431 3.64 -23.99 -9.86
N ALA A 432 2.34 -24.07 -9.62
CA ALA A 432 1.35 -24.18 -10.68
C ALA A 432 0.68 -22.84 -10.95
N LEU A 433 0.52 -22.47 -12.23
CA LEU A 433 -0.19 -21.27 -12.66
C LEU A 433 -1.53 -21.66 -13.30
N ARG A 434 -2.63 -21.17 -12.73
CA ARG A 434 -3.99 -21.23 -13.27
C ARG A 434 -4.27 -19.96 -14.07
N LEU A 435 -4.76 -20.13 -15.30
CA LEU A 435 -5.13 -19.06 -16.21
C LEU A 435 -6.54 -19.29 -16.74
N ASP A 436 -7.20 -18.21 -17.14
CA ASP A 436 -8.55 -18.28 -17.71
C ASP A 436 -8.60 -19.15 -18.99
N PRO A 437 -9.49 -20.16 -19.07
CA PRO A 437 -9.56 -21.08 -20.20
C PRO A 437 -10.35 -20.55 -21.39
N ARG A 438 -10.99 -19.38 -21.30
CA ARG A 438 -11.96 -18.88 -22.31
C ARG A 438 -11.36 -18.69 -23.72
N ASP A 439 -10.06 -18.46 -23.82
CA ASP A 439 -9.33 -18.34 -25.10
C ASP A 439 -8.05 -19.17 -25.05
N ALA A 440 -7.99 -20.24 -25.85
CA ALA A 440 -6.88 -21.18 -25.85
C ALA A 440 -5.57 -20.58 -26.38
N ASP A 441 -5.65 -19.68 -27.37
CA ASP A 441 -4.48 -19.04 -27.95
C ASP A 441 -3.93 -17.97 -27.01
N ARG A 442 -4.81 -17.13 -26.44
CA ARG A 442 -4.41 -16.13 -25.43
C ARG A 442 -3.86 -16.81 -24.17
N ARG A 443 -4.48 -17.90 -23.70
CA ARG A 443 -3.97 -18.70 -22.57
C ARG A 443 -2.60 -19.28 -22.88
N ARG A 444 -2.35 -19.78 -24.09
CA ARG A 444 -1.04 -20.29 -24.50
C ARG A 444 0.01 -19.19 -24.50
N ILE A 445 -0.29 -18.02 -25.06
CA ILE A 445 0.62 -16.87 -25.10
C ILE A 445 0.95 -16.40 -23.68
N ALA A 446 -0.08 -16.16 -22.86
CA ALA A 446 0.06 -15.74 -21.47
C ALA A 446 0.87 -16.75 -20.65
N TRP A 447 0.61 -18.05 -20.81
CA TRP A 447 1.39 -19.11 -20.16
C TRP A 447 2.88 -19.02 -20.50
N HIS A 448 3.25 -18.93 -21.77
CA HIS A 448 4.67 -18.89 -22.15
C HIS A 448 5.36 -17.63 -21.64
N ALA A 449 4.68 -16.48 -21.69
CA ALA A 449 5.21 -15.21 -21.21
C ALA A 449 5.39 -15.23 -19.67
N ALA A 450 4.34 -15.60 -18.94
CA ALA A 450 4.34 -15.71 -17.49
C ALA A 450 5.33 -16.75 -16.99
N ALA A 451 5.33 -17.96 -17.57
CA ALA A 451 6.26 -19.02 -17.18
C ALA A 451 7.71 -18.57 -17.39
N LYS A 452 8.05 -17.95 -18.52
CA LYS A 452 9.41 -17.42 -18.78
C LYS A 452 9.78 -16.31 -17.80
N ALA A 453 8.84 -15.43 -17.44
CA ALA A 453 9.10 -14.35 -16.50
C ALA A 453 9.26 -14.85 -15.07
N LEU A 454 8.36 -15.72 -14.60
CA LEU A 454 8.45 -16.42 -13.33
C LEU A 454 9.76 -17.21 -13.23
N HIS A 455 10.16 -17.92 -14.29
CA HIS A 455 11.41 -18.69 -14.28
C HIS A 455 12.64 -17.80 -14.14
N ARG A 456 12.66 -16.64 -14.82
CA ARG A 456 13.72 -15.64 -14.68
C ARG A 456 13.73 -15.02 -13.29
N TYR A 457 12.56 -14.65 -12.78
CA TYR A 457 12.40 -14.07 -11.45
C TYR A 457 12.86 -15.04 -10.37
N LEU A 458 12.35 -16.28 -10.37
CA LEU A 458 12.74 -17.33 -9.42
C LEU A 458 14.23 -17.66 -9.55
N ALA A 459 14.78 -17.75 -10.77
CA ALA A 459 16.22 -17.94 -10.95
C ALA A 459 17.05 -16.80 -10.33
N ALA A 460 16.59 -15.54 -10.46
CA ALA A 460 17.22 -14.40 -9.81
C ALA A 460 17.12 -14.46 -8.27
N GLN A 461 16.11 -15.17 -7.73
CA GLN A 461 15.98 -15.48 -6.30
C GLN A 461 16.73 -16.76 -5.87
N SER A 462 17.65 -17.29 -6.70
CA SER A 462 18.35 -18.57 -6.46
C SER A 462 17.43 -19.81 -6.43
N LEU A 463 16.25 -19.71 -7.03
CA LEU A 463 15.22 -20.76 -7.12
C LEU A 463 15.08 -21.31 -8.54
N ALA A 464 16.20 -21.45 -9.27
CA ALA A 464 16.19 -21.97 -10.65
C ALA A 464 15.69 -23.43 -10.75
N ASN A 465 15.63 -24.15 -9.62
CA ASN A 465 15.16 -25.53 -9.51
C ASN A 465 13.63 -25.67 -9.36
N VAL A 466 12.89 -24.57 -9.17
CA VAL A 466 11.43 -24.63 -9.01
C VAL A 466 10.79 -24.94 -10.37
N GLU A 467 10.05 -26.05 -10.43
CA GLU A 467 9.26 -26.42 -11.62
C GLU A 467 8.02 -25.54 -11.71
N ILE A 468 7.84 -24.85 -12.83
CA ILE A 468 6.64 -24.04 -13.10
C ILE A 468 5.75 -24.81 -14.07
N VAL A 469 4.52 -25.07 -13.67
CA VAL A 469 3.56 -25.88 -14.45
C VAL A 469 2.27 -25.11 -14.75
N LEU A 470 1.64 -25.43 -15.88
CA LEU A 470 0.33 -24.89 -16.24
C LEU A 470 -0.76 -25.79 -15.65
N ASP A 471 -1.52 -25.27 -14.69
CA ASP A 471 -2.69 -25.96 -14.15
C ASP A 471 -3.84 -25.90 -15.17
N ARG A 472 -4.59 -27.00 -15.28
CA ARG A 472 -5.76 -27.14 -16.16
C ARG A 472 -6.99 -26.46 -15.58
N HIS A 473 -7.05 -26.25 -14.27
CA HIS A 473 -8.17 -25.60 -13.61
C HIS A 473 -8.14 -24.07 -13.85
N PRO A 474 -9.32 -23.42 -13.98
CA PRO A 474 -9.39 -21.97 -13.99
C PRO A 474 -9.04 -21.40 -12.61
N PRO A 475 -8.67 -20.10 -12.52
CA PRO A 475 -8.58 -19.42 -11.23
C PRO A 475 -9.91 -19.46 -10.50
N VAL A 476 -9.89 -19.98 -9.26
CA VAL A 476 -11.10 -20.17 -8.44
C VAL A 476 -11.21 -19.02 -7.47
N ALA A 477 -12.18 -18.13 -7.71
CA ALA A 477 -12.53 -17.08 -6.77
C ALA A 477 -13.31 -17.64 -5.59
N ASP A 478 -13.18 -17.01 -4.43
CA ASP A 478 -14.01 -17.30 -3.29
C ASP A 478 -15.49 -17.06 -3.65
N PRO A 479 -16.38 -18.05 -3.44
CA PRO A 479 -17.75 -18.02 -3.94
C PRO A 479 -18.65 -16.98 -3.25
N ARG A 480 -18.23 -16.36 -2.13
CA ARG A 480 -19.02 -15.36 -1.39
C ARG A 480 -18.52 -13.94 -1.61
N SER A 481 -17.23 -13.72 -1.37
CA SER A 481 -16.60 -12.41 -1.58
C SER A 481 -16.42 -12.09 -3.07
N GLY A 482 -16.45 -13.10 -3.94
CA GLY A 482 -16.14 -12.98 -5.36
C GLY A 482 -14.67 -12.63 -5.63
N LYS A 483 -13.82 -12.61 -4.59
CA LYS A 483 -12.41 -12.25 -4.69
C LYS A 483 -11.57 -13.48 -4.99
N LEU A 484 -10.61 -13.31 -5.88
CA LEU A 484 -9.64 -14.33 -6.22
C LEU A 484 -8.45 -14.21 -5.29
N ARG A 485 -8.17 -15.27 -4.52
CA ARG A 485 -6.88 -15.46 -3.88
C ARG A 485 -5.86 -15.80 -4.96
N GLU A 486 -4.94 -14.90 -5.25
CA GLU A 486 -4.01 -15.06 -6.36
C GLU A 486 -2.87 -16.00 -6.03
N VAL A 487 -2.54 -16.19 -4.75
CA VAL A 487 -1.45 -17.06 -4.33
C VAL A 487 -1.89 -17.91 -3.16
N ILE A 488 -1.84 -19.22 -3.35
CA ILE A 488 -2.31 -20.20 -2.36
C ILE A 488 -1.31 -21.36 -2.23
N VAL A 489 -1.27 -21.95 -1.04
CA VAL A 489 -0.61 -23.24 -0.81
C VAL A 489 -1.66 -24.33 -0.88
N GLU A 490 -1.40 -25.36 -1.67
CA GLU A 490 -2.27 -26.54 -1.70
C GLU A 490 -2.06 -27.35 -0.42
N HIS A 491 -2.95 -27.18 0.55
CA HIS A 491 -3.02 -28.08 1.69
C HIS A 491 -3.63 -29.40 1.23
N ARG A 492 -2.82 -30.46 1.13
CA ARG A 492 -3.36 -31.82 1.09
C ARG A 492 -4.14 -32.05 2.38
N GLU A 493 -5.46 -32.06 2.30
CA GLU A 493 -6.28 -32.68 3.34
C GLU A 493 -5.71 -34.10 3.55
N ARG A 494 -5.28 -34.39 4.78
CA ARG A 494 -5.07 -35.78 5.20
C ARG A 494 -6.43 -36.44 5.09
N ALA A 495 -6.60 -37.25 4.04
CA ALA A 495 -7.68 -38.20 3.98
C ALA A 495 -7.46 -39.20 5.13
N ASP A 496 -8.21 -39.02 6.22
CA ASP A 496 -8.45 -40.06 7.23
C ASP A 496 -9.69 -40.88 6.83
#